data_AF-A0A974XKH4-F1
#
_entry.id   AF-A0A974XKH4-F1
#
_cell.length_a   1.000
_cell.length_b   1.000
_cell.length_c   1.000
_cell.angle_alpha   90.00
_cell.angle_beta   90.00
_cell.angle_gamma   90.00
#
_symmetry.space_group_name_H-M   'P 1'
#
loop_
_entity.id
_entity.type
_entity.pdbx_description
1 polymer ?
#
loop_
_entity_poly.entity_id
_entity_poly.type
_entity_poly.pdbx_seq_one_letter_code
_entity_poly.pdbx_strand_id
1 'polypeptide(L)'
;MLYLIASCIALLLGPLFYRFLSNGSGLQKGLDGFIFVSLGGLVLIHILPELLEHGGLLSILFVLLGLWGPTASEKLFQRYSEITHNLTLSLGIGGLLLHTLTDGGAMVLAQHDSGSSLLALGIILHRLPVGLAIWWLLKPQVGSRWAILVLGAMMLLTGAGFMAGEQLLQQLSLDNTVYLQAFVTGSILHVVIHQPHGHHDADSNGRFEYQAGIGSLIGISLLFLLLLMDSGAHQHQDHGSEQLMQWLLVLAPVLLLAYALASIRFALGVTPSSAGLKVQWLQRLAGPEALIISLLLLGTTFALWQIFGLLLLGALLTWSKQRPVDPHLNVPHSALTFGFAHIVDRSAPWVLLSLILANLIGHPSIPLENPAIQLAILTLLLLPMRFCNLGAAVLAISLAFSGWSNMAVIFILLAAPWLNLQQLKAMTWGLRLALTALLGALLLPLALMEIQIQETFNWPVWSQELALLLLALLFAASLLRLGPRKFLRRLWHGQGPKAHAHKHGHKHDHSHGHHH
;
A
#
# COMPACT_ATOMS: atom_id res chain seq x y z
N MET A 1 -29.45 21.72 3.39
CA MET A 1 -29.59 21.55 4.87
C MET A 1 -29.68 20.09 5.32
N LEU A 2 -30.52 19.24 4.71
CA LEU A 2 -30.65 17.83 5.12
C LEU A 2 -29.32 17.05 5.06
N TYR A 3 -28.51 17.27 4.03
CA TYR A 3 -27.19 16.63 3.91
C TYR A 3 -26.22 17.05 5.02
N LEU A 4 -26.23 18.31 5.45
CA LEU A 4 -25.42 18.79 6.57
C LEU A 4 -25.79 18.07 7.87
N ILE A 5 -27.09 17.93 8.13
CA ILE A 5 -27.59 17.22 9.33
C ILE A 5 -27.18 15.74 9.26
N ALA A 6 -27.40 15.07 8.12
CA ALA A 6 -27.03 13.67 7.93
C ALA A 6 -25.52 13.44 8.10
N SER A 7 -24.71 14.37 7.58
CA SER A 7 -23.25 14.39 7.70
C SER A 7 -22.78 14.53 9.16
N CYS A 8 -23.40 15.43 9.93
CA CYS A 8 -23.16 15.56 11.36
C CYS A 8 -23.58 14.30 12.14
N ILE A 9 -24.72 13.69 11.80
CA ILE A 9 -25.17 12.43 12.41
C ILE A 9 -24.16 11.32 12.12
N ALA A 10 -23.72 11.19 10.86
CA ALA A 10 -22.74 10.17 10.46
C ALA A 10 -21.43 10.29 11.25
N LEU A 11 -20.97 11.52 11.51
CA LEU A 11 -19.79 11.77 12.35
C LEU A 11 -20.01 11.31 13.80
N LEU A 12 -21.19 11.59 14.38
CA LEU A 12 -21.54 11.20 15.75
C LEU A 12 -21.84 9.70 15.92
N LEU A 13 -22.13 8.97 14.83
CA LEU A 13 -22.25 7.51 14.87
C LEU A 13 -20.91 6.84 15.20
N GLY A 14 -19.77 7.48 14.93
CA GLY A 14 -18.44 6.95 15.24
C GLY A 14 -18.26 6.54 16.72
N PRO A 15 -18.44 7.45 17.69
CA PRO A 15 -18.40 7.13 19.12
C PRO A 15 -19.38 6.02 19.54
N LEU A 16 -20.57 5.99 18.95
CA LEU A 16 -21.60 4.99 19.24
C LEU A 16 -21.14 3.61 18.78
N PHE A 17 -20.75 3.49 17.51
CA PHE A 17 -20.22 2.24 16.96
C PHE A 17 -18.97 1.78 17.69
N TYR A 18 -18.05 2.70 18.02
CA TYR A 18 -16.88 2.36 18.81
C TYR A 18 -17.28 1.72 20.14
N ARG A 19 -18.22 2.31 20.89
CA ARG A 19 -18.66 1.77 22.19
C ARG A 19 -19.23 0.35 22.07
N PHE A 20 -20.03 0.08 21.04
CA PHE A 20 -20.64 -1.24 20.84
C PHE A 20 -19.63 -2.27 20.34
N LEU A 21 -18.74 -1.87 19.41
CA LEU A 21 -17.76 -2.77 18.77
C LEU A 21 -16.47 -2.94 19.58
N SER A 22 -16.21 -2.07 20.56
CA SER A 22 -15.06 -2.21 21.47
C SER A 22 -15.31 -3.23 22.60
N ASN A 23 -16.54 -3.75 22.74
CA ASN A 23 -16.89 -4.75 23.75
C ASN A 23 -16.47 -6.16 23.30
N GLY A 24 -15.17 -6.43 23.31
CA GLY A 24 -14.59 -7.74 23.03
C GLY A 24 -13.37 -7.66 22.11
N SER A 25 -12.37 -8.50 22.38
CA SER A 25 -11.08 -8.48 21.67
C SER A 25 -11.21 -8.74 20.15
N GLY A 26 -12.18 -9.54 19.73
CA GLY A 26 -12.43 -9.84 18.31
C GLY A 26 -13.07 -8.69 17.55
N LEU A 27 -14.16 -8.11 18.07
CA LEU A 27 -14.86 -6.99 17.42
C LEU A 27 -13.98 -5.74 17.37
N GLN A 28 -13.20 -5.48 18.42
CA GLN A 28 -12.21 -4.40 18.44
C GLN A 28 -11.15 -4.59 17.35
N LYS A 29 -10.62 -5.80 17.19
CA LYS A 29 -9.63 -6.08 16.13
C LYS A 29 -10.24 -5.98 14.72
N GLY A 30 -11.51 -6.34 14.57
CA GLY A 30 -12.28 -6.06 13.36
C GLY A 30 -12.40 -4.57 13.08
N LEU A 31 -12.74 -3.77 14.08
CA LEU A 31 -12.82 -2.31 13.98
C LEU A 31 -11.48 -1.71 13.54
N ASP A 32 -10.37 -2.18 14.13
CA ASP A 32 -9.02 -1.77 13.75
C ASP A 32 -8.74 -2.09 12.27
N GLY A 33 -9.14 -3.28 11.81
CA GLY A 33 -8.99 -3.68 10.42
C GLY A 33 -9.84 -2.86 9.44
N PHE A 34 -11.05 -2.47 9.85
CA PHE A 34 -11.93 -1.56 9.11
C PHE A 34 -11.30 -0.17 8.99
N ILE A 35 -10.98 0.48 10.12
CA ILE A 35 -10.40 1.83 10.14
C ILE A 35 -9.13 1.89 9.32
N PHE A 36 -8.25 0.90 9.49
CA PHE A 36 -6.97 0.84 8.80
C PHE A 36 -7.14 0.83 7.28
N VAL A 37 -8.02 -0.03 6.76
CA VAL A 37 -8.21 -0.15 5.31
C VAL A 37 -9.04 0.99 4.75
N SER A 38 -10.14 1.39 5.41
CA SER A 38 -10.96 2.48 4.91
C SER A 38 -10.21 3.81 4.90
N LEU A 39 -9.51 4.16 5.98
CA LEU A 39 -8.80 5.45 6.05
C LEU A 39 -7.53 5.43 5.18
N GLY A 40 -6.74 4.36 5.25
CA GLY A 40 -5.53 4.23 4.43
C GLY A 40 -5.84 4.16 2.94
N GLY A 41 -6.88 3.42 2.54
CA GLY A 41 -7.29 3.33 1.14
C GLY A 41 -7.86 4.64 0.60
N LEU A 42 -8.65 5.39 1.38
CA LEU A 42 -9.18 6.69 0.96
C LEU A 42 -8.04 7.68 0.75
N VAL A 43 -7.08 7.72 1.69
CA VAL A 43 -5.88 8.54 1.55
C VAL A 43 -5.10 8.19 0.28
N LEU A 44 -4.85 6.90 0.01
CA LEU A 44 -4.00 6.47 -1.10
C LEU A 44 -4.68 6.56 -2.48
N ILE A 45 -5.98 6.30 -2.57
CA ILE A 45 -6.70 6.18 -3.85
C ILE A 45 -7.38 7.50 -4.24
N HIS A 46 -7.83 8.29 -3.27
CA HIS A 46 -8.60 9.50 -3.54
C HIS A 46 -7.82 10.78 -3.22
N ILE A 47 -7.29 10.93 -1.99
CA ILE A 47 -6.62 12.18 -1.59
C ILE A 47 -5.26 12.35 -2.25
N LEU A 48 -4.45 11.29 -2.29
CA LEU A 48 -3.06 11.39 -2.74
C LEU A 48 -2.93 11.71 -4.24
N PRO A 49 -3.72 11.12 -5.16
CA PRO A 49 -3.72 11.53 -6.57
C PRO A 49 -4.12 13.00 -6.76
N GLU A 50 -5.17 13.47 -6.08
CA GLU A 50 -5.63 14.87 -6.14
C GLU A 50 -4.52 15.86 -5.73
N LEU A 51 -3.79 15.54 -4.66
CA LEU A 51 -2.66 16.35 -4.19
C LEU A 51 -1.51 16.40 -5.20
N LEU A 52 -1.33 15.34 -5.99
CA LEU A 52 -0.33 15.31 -7.05
C LEU A 52 -0.77 16.07 -8.29
N GLU A 53 -2.05 16.03 -8.62
CA GLU A 53 -2.59 16.80 -9.73
C GLU A 53 -2.32 18.29 -9.54
N HIS A 54 -2.59 18.79 -8.33
CA HIS A 54 -2.48 20.22 -8.02
C HIS A 54 -1.08 20.66 -7.55
N GLY A 55 -0.34 19.81 -6.83
CA GLY A 55 0.98 20.17 -6.29
C GLY A 55 2.19 19.46 -6.89
N GLY A 56 1.96 18.58 -7.86
CA GLY A 56 3.00 17.85 -8.58
C GLY A 56 3.93 17.05 -7.67
N LEU A 57 5.18 16.87 -8.12
CA LEU A 57 6.19 16.10 -7.40
C LEU A 57 6.52 16.63 -5.99
N LEU A 58 6.38 17.94 -5.76
CA LEU A 58 6.64 18.54 -4.44
C LEU A 58 5.62 18.07 -3.39
N SER A 59 4.37 17.77 -3.78
CA SER A 59 3.40 17.16 -2.87
C SER A 59 3.90 15.85 -2.29
N ILE A 60 4.58 15.01 -3.07
CA ILE A 60 5.18 13.76 -2.56
C ILE A 60 6.18 14.07 -1.45
N LEU A 61 7.02 15.09 -1.62
CA LEU A 61 7.99 15.47 -0.59
C LEU A 61 7.28 15.86 0.71
N PHE A 62 6.23 16.68 0.65
CA PHE A 62 5.46 17.07 1.83
C PHE A 62 4.71 15.89 2.47
N VAL A 63 4.15 14.97 1.68
CA VAL A 63 3.56 13.71 2.18
C VAL A 63 4.62 12.88 2.92
N LEU A 64 5.81 12.73 2.35
CA LEU A 64 6.90 11.99 2.99
C LEU A 64 7.38 12.68 4.28
N LEU A 65 7.44 14.01 4.31
CA LEU A 65 7.72 14.79 5.51
C LEU A 65 6.63 14.60 6.57
N GLY A 66 5.36 14.56 6.19
CA GLY A 66 4.26 14.26 7.11
C GLY A 66 4.32 12.82 7.64
N LEU A 67 4.68 11.87 6.77
CA LEU A 67 4.73 10.45 7.08
C LEU A 67 5.88 10.07 8.03
N TRP A 68 7.07 10.63 7.80
CA TRP A 68 8.27 10.30 8.57
C TRP A 68 8.69 11.37 9.56
N GLY A 69 8.20 12.60 9.42
CA GLY A 69 8.49 13.73 10.31
C GLY A 69 8.29 13.39 11.78
N PRO A 70 7.13 12.82 12.19
CA PRO A 70 6.91 12.43 13.58
C PRO A 70 7.97 11.45 14.11
N THR A 71 8.25 10.39 13.37
CA THR A 71 9.24 9.37 13.78
C THR A 71 10.67 9.90 13.81
N ALA A 72 11.03 10.74 12.85
CA ALA A 72 12.36 11.37 12.80
C ALA A 72 12.54 12.32 14.00
N SER A 73 11.49 13.09 14.31
CA SER A 73 11.46 14.01 15.45
C SER A 73 11.61 13.26 16.79
N GLU A 74 10.87 12.16 16.99
CA GLU A 74 11.01 11.31 18.18
C GLU A 74 12.43 10.75 18.38
N LYS A 75 13.08 10.31 17.29
CA LYS A 75 14.44 9.75 17.35
C LYS A 75 15.51 10.79 17.58
N LEU A 76 15.36 11.98 17.00
CA LEU A 76 16.34 13.07 17.09
C LEU A 76 16.22 13.82 18.42
N PHE A 77 14.99 13.97 18.94
CA PHE A 77 14.68 14.73 20.14
C PHE A 77 14.18 13.83 21.28
N GLN A 78 14.91 12.75 21.59
CA GLN A 78 14.58 11.84 22.70
C GLN A 78 14.36 12.57 24.04
N ARG A 79 15.01 13.72 24.22
CA ARG A 79 14.89 14.57 25.43
C ARG A 79 13.60 15.42 25.48
N TYR A 80 12.87 15.56 24.37
CA TYR A 80 11.63 16.33 24.23
C TYR A 80 10.46 15.50 23.68
N SER A 81 10.51 14.18 23.87
CA SER A 81 9.56 13.22 23.28
C SER A 81 8.08 13.56 23.55
N GLU A 82 7.74 14.14 24.70
CA GLU A 82 6.36 14.52 25.03
C GLU A 82 5.87 15.72 24.21
N ILE A 83 6.74 16.69 23.94
CA ILE A 83 6.41 17.90 23.17
C ILE A 83 6.21 17.54 21.70
N THR A 84 7.08 16.70 21.14
CA THR A 84 7.01 16.28 19.73
C THR A 84 5.77 15.43 19.45
N HIS A 85 5.38 14.57 20.41
CA HIS A 85 4.15 13.79 20.33
C HIS A 85 2.91 14.71 20.34
N ASN A 86 2.82 15.63 21.29
CA ASN A 86 1.70 16.56 21.40
C ASN A 86 1.60 17.52 20.20
N LEU A 87 2.73 17.96 19.65
CA LEU A 87 2.75 18.79 18.44
C LEU A 87 2.22 18.02 17.23
N THR A 88 2.63 16.77 17.05
CA THR A 88 2.15 15.90 15.98
C THR A 88 0.64 15.68 16.09
N LEU A 89 0.16 15.37 17.30
CA LEU A 89 -1.27 15.21 17.57
C LEU A 89 -2.04 16.50 17.27
N SER A 90 -1.52 17.65 17.69
CA SER A 90 -2.16 18.96 17.48
C SER A 90 -2.21 19.34 16.00
N LEU A 91 -1.12 19.10 15.25
CA LEU A 91 -1.07 19.31 13.80
C LEU A 91 -2.04 18.38 13.07
N GLY A 92 -2.11 17.11 13.47
CA GLY A 92 -3.07 16.15 12.92
C GLY A 92 -4.53 16.56 13.15
N ILE A 93 -4.87 16.97 14.37
CA ILE A 93 -6.20 17.52 14.69
C ILE A 93 -6.46 18.79 13.88
N GLY A 94 -5.52 19.73 13.83
CA GLY A 94 -5.67 20.99 13.10
C GLY A 94 -5.91 20.78 11.60
N GLY A 95 -5.13 19.89 10.98
CA GLY A 95 -5.32 19.51 9.58
C GLY A 95 -6.70 18.88 9.31
N LEU A 96 -7.17 18.03 10.23
CA LEU A 96 -8.50 17.42 10.13
C LEU A 96 -9.63 18.44 10.32
N LEU A 97 -9.47 19.40 11.22
CA LEU A 97 -10.42 20.51 11.38
C LEU A 97 -10.51 21.36 10.11
N LEU A 98 -9.37 21.69 9.49
CA LEU A 98 -9.33 22.39 8.20
C LEU A 98 -9.99 21.57 7.09
N HIS A 99 -9.77 20.26 7.04
CA HIS A 99 -10.42 19.38 6.08
C HIS A 99 -11.96 19.34 6.24
N THR A 100 -12.48 19.38 7.47
CA THR A 100 -13.94 19.40 7.68
C THR A 100 -14.60 20.70 7.24
N LEU A 101 -13.84 21.79 7.20
CA LEU A 101 -14.27 23.06 6.64
C LEU A 101 -14.42 22.93 5.11
N THR A 102 -13.51 22.23 4.44
CA THR A 102 -13.61 21.95 2.99
C THR A 102 -14.75 20.98 2.67
N ASP A 103 -15.01 19.96 3.50
CA ASP A 103 -16.20 19.08 3.35
C ASP A 103 -17.52 19.87 3.36
N GLY A 104 -17.59 20.87 4.25
CA GLY A 104 -18.72 21.77 4.38
C GLY A 104 -18.99 22.50 3.06
N GLY A 105 -17.94 23.06 2.47
CA GLY A 105 -18.01 23.75 1.17
C GLY A 105 -18.41 22.82 0.03
N ALA A 106 -17.85 21.61 -0.03
CA ALA A 106 -18.19 20.62 -1.06
C ALA A 106 -19.68 20.20 -1.03
N MET A 107 -20.30 20.14 0.15
CA MET A 107 -21.74 19.86 0.28
C MET A 107 -22.66 20.93 -0.33
N VAL A 108 -22.18 22.16 -0.51
CA VAL A 108 -22.93 23.23 -1.20
C VAL A 108 -23.00 22.94 -2.70
N LEU A 109 -21.90 22.45 -3.29
CA LEU A 109 -21.83 22.05 -4.69
C LEU A 109 -22.84 20.93 -4.99
N ALA A 110 -22.99 19.98 -4.07
CA ALA A 110 -23.95 18.88 -4.18
C ALA A 110 -25.44 19.29 -4.01
N GLN A 111 -25.73 20.52 -3.57
CA GLN A 111 -27.09 21.03 -3.41
C GLN A 111 -27.58 21.90 -4.57
N HIS A 112 -26.68 22.31 -5.48
CA HIS A 112 -27.06 23.06 -6.68
C HIS A 112 -27.80 22.15 -7.68
N ASP A 113 -28.70 22.70 -8.51
CA ASP A 113 -29.62 21.95 -9.40
C ASP A 113 -28.93 20.99 -10.40
N SER A 114 -27.62 21.11 -10.59
CA SER A 114 -26.77 20.23 -11.40
C SER A 114 -25.93 19.23 -10.58
N GLY A 115 -25.95 19.30 -9.25
CA GLY A 115 -25.19 18.46 -8.34
C GLY A 115 -25.82 17.08 -8.15
N SER A 116 -25.01 16.02 -8.22
CA SER A 116 -25.50 14.66 -8.02
C SER A 116 -25.77 14.38 -6.54
N SER A 117 -26.93 13.80 -6.24
CA SER A 117 -27.24 13.28 -4.90
C SER A 117 -26.25 12.21 -4.43
N LEU A 118 -25.56 11.56 -5.37
CA LEU A 118 -24.48 10.61 -5.11
C LEU A 118 -23.26 11.27 -4.46
N LEU A 119 -22.86 12.47 -4.90
CA LEU A 119 -21.77 13.23 -4.26
C LEU A 119 -22.08 13.53 -2.80
N ALA A 120 -23.30 14.01 -2.52
CA ALA A 120 -23.73 14.30 -1.15
C ALA A 120 -23.71 13.05 -0.27
N LEU A 121 -24.13 11.90 -0.82
CA LEU A 121 -24.06 10.63 -0.11
C LEU A 121 -22.62 10.16 0.13
N GLY A 122 -21.72 10.34 -0.84
CA GLY A 122 -20.29 10.08 -0.68
C GLY A 122 -19.68 10.91 0.45
N ILE A 123 -20.06 12.20 0.52
CA ILE A 123 -19.63 13.10 1.61
C ILE A 123 -20.15 12.63 2.98
N ILE A 124 -21.42 12.23 3.06
CA ILE A 124 -22.00 11.74 4.32
C ILE A 124 -21.36 10.41 4.74
N LEU A 125 -21.12 9.52 3.78
CA LEU A 125 -20.69 8.16 4.07
C LEU A 125 -19.22 8.08 4.50
N HIS A 126 -18.33 8.90 3.93
CA HIS A 126 -16.92 8.92 4.37
C HIS A 126 -16.75 9.45 5.80
N ARG A 127 -17.73 10.20 6.33
CA ARG A 127 -17.68 10.75 7.69
C ARG A 127 -17.85 9.72 8.79
N LEU A 128 -18.47 8.58 8.49
CA LEU A 128 -18.61 7.49 9.44
C LEU A 128 -17.22 6.90 9.80
N PRO A 129 -16.36 6.48 8.84
CA PRO A 129 -14.97 6.12 9.13
C PRO A 129 -14.20 7.20 9.88
N VAL A 130 -14.35 8.47 9.48
CA VAL A 130 -13.63 9.59 10.07
C VAL A 130 -14.02 9.77 11.55
N GLY A 131 -15.31 9.84 11.87
CA GLY A 131 -15.79 9.98 13.25
C GLY A 131 -15.34 8.82 14.14
N LEU A 132 -15.33 7.61 13.58
CA LEU A 132 -14.83 6.42 14.25
C LEU A 132 -13.32 6.49 14.52
N ALA A 133 -12.53 6.87 13.50
CA ALA A 133 -11.08 6.98 13.59
C ALA A 133 -10.65 8.04 14.60
N ILE A 134 -11.33 9.19 14.64
CA ILE A 134 -11.05 10.27 15.60
C ILE A 134 -11.31 9.82 17.02
N TRP A 135 -12.45 9.16 17.24
CA TRP A 135 -12.77 8.64 18.55
C TRP A 135 -11.75 7.58 19.00
N TRP A 136 -11.41 6.66 18.09
CA TRP A 136 -10.40 5.63 18.29
C TRP A 136 -9.01 6.21 18.60
N LEU A 137 -8.64 7.32 17.96
CA LEU A 137 -7.35 7.97 18.13
C LEU A 137 -7.26 8.80 19.41
N LEU A 138 -8.26 9.65 19.67
CA LEU A 138 -8.21 10.64 20.74
C LEU A 138 -8.61 10.08 22.10
N LYS A 139 -9.61 9.18 22.17
CA LYS A 139 -10.13 8.67 23.45
C LYS A 139 -9.03 8.04 24.32
N PRO A 140 -8.12 7.19 23.81
CA PRO A 140 -7.06 6.61 24.61
C PRO A 140 -5.98 7.62 25.05
N GLN A 141 -5.74 8.67 24.28
CA GLN A 141 -4.63 9.62 24.52
C GLN A 141 -5.03 10.80 25.40
N VAL A 142 -6.16 11.44 25.08
CA VAL A 142 -6.63 12.68 25.74
C VAL A 142 -7.96 12.49 26.46
N GLY A 143 -8.59 11.33 26.35
CA GLY A 143 -9.84 11.01 27.03
C GLY A 143 -11.10 11.43 26.25
N SER A 144 -12.25 10.95 26.73
CA SER A 144 -13.54 11.10 26.05
C SER A 144 -14.01 12.55 25.94
N ARG A 145 -13.68 13.41 26.91
CA ARG A 145 -14.13 14.82 26.92
C ARG A 145 -13.56 15.59 25.73
N TRP A 146 -12.25 15.46 25.52
CA TRP A 146 -11.56 16.11 24.41
C TRP A 146 -11.95 15.52 23.06
N ALA A 147 -12.17 14.21 22.97
CA ALA A 147 -12.67 13.59 21.73
C ALA A 147 -14.04 14.16 21.32
N ILE A 148 -14.97 14.35 22.27
CA ILE A 148 -16.27 14.98 22.00
C ILE A 148 -16.09 16.45 21.57
N LEU A 149 -15.21 17.20 22.24
CA LEU A 149 -14.93 18.60 21.88
C LEU A 149 -14.41 18.72 20.44
N VAL A 150 -13.49 17.85 20.03
CA VAL A 150 -12.97 17.85 18.65
C VAL A 150 -14.08 17.51 17.65
N LEU A 151 -14.91 16.49 17.91
CA LEU A 151 -16.05 16.16 17.05
C LEU A 151 -17.05 17.32 16.96
N GLY A 152 -17.32 18.00 18.07
CA GLY A 152 -18.16 19.21 18.09
C GLY A 152 -17.55 20.35 17.27
N ALA A 153 -16.24 20.58 17.37
CA ALA A 153 -15.54 21.58 16.58
C ALA A 153 -15.59 21.26 15.07
N MET A 154 -15.44 20.00 14.69
CA MET A 154 -15.61 19.56 13.30
C MET A 154 -17.01 19.79 12.78
N MET A 155 -18.06 19.51 13.56
CA MET A 155 -19.44 19.79 13.17
C MET A 155 -19.66 21.29 12.94
N LEU A 156 -19.13 22.14 13.83
CA LEU A 156 -19.22 23.60 13.70
C LEU A 156 -18.47 24.09 12.45
N LEU A 157 -17.25 23.61 12.21
CA LEU A 157 -16.47 23.99 11.03
C LEU A 157 -17.08 23.47 9.73
N THR A 158 -17.70 22.29 9.75
CA THR A 158 -18.48 21.81 8.60
C THR A 158 -19.65 22.75 8.30
N GLY A 159 -20.39 23.16 9.35
CA GLY A 159 -21.47 24.13 9.22
C GLY A 159 -20.97 25.48 8.69
N ALA A 160 -19.84 25.97 9.20
CA ALA A 160 -19.20 27.19 8.71
C ALA A 160 -18.79 27.07 7.23
N GLY A 161 -18.19 25.95 6.83
CA GLY A 161 -17.83 25.67 5.45
C GLY A 161 -19.04 25.59 4.52
N PHE A 162 -20.14 24.99 5.01
CA PHE A 162 -21.41 24.92 4.28
C PHE A 162 -22.05 26.31 4.11
N MET A 163 -21.96 27.19 5.11
CA MET A 163 -22.53 28.54 5.01
C MET A 163 -21.65 29.50 4.20
N ALA A 164 -20.33 29.36 4.28
CA ALA A 164 -19.37 30.24 3.61
C ALA A 164 -18.90 29.71 2.24
N GLY A 165 -19.41 28.55 1.80
CA GLY A 165 -18.85 27.72 0.73
C GLY A 165 -18.44 28.48 -0.53
N GLU A 166 -19.31 29.31 -1.11
CA GLU A 166 -19.01 30.01 -2.38
C GLU A 166 -17.82 30.99 -2.29
N GLN A 167 -17.68 31.70 -1.16
CA GLN A 167 -16.60 32.67 -0.95
C GLN A 167 -15.34 32.01 -0.39
N LEU A 168 -15.52 30.96 0.42
CA LEU A 168 -14.44 30.27 1.12
C LEU A 168 -13.69 29.29 0.22
N LEU A 169 -14.38 28.62 -0.72
CA LEU A 169 -13.78 27.68 -1.67
C LEU A 169 -12.74 28.35 -2.58
N GLN A 170 -12.87 29.66 -2.85
CA GLN A 170 -11.89 30.40 -3.65
C GLN A 170 -10.58 30.69 -2.90
N GLN A 171 -10.63 30.85 -1.57
CA GLN A 171 -9.44 31.16 -0.76
C GLN A 171 -8.77 29.90 -0.19
N LEU A 172 -9.58 28.89 0.15
CA LEU A 172 -9.13 27.57 0.62
C LEU A 172 -9.03 26.55 -0.53
N SER A 173 -8.95 27.01 -1.79
CA SER A 173 -8.77 26.12 -2.93
C SER A 173 -7.53 25.24 -2.73
N LEU A 174 -7.59 24.03 -3.30
CA LEU A 174 -6.50 23.06 -3.25
C LEU A 174 -5.18 23.71 -3.69
N ASP A 175 -5.21 24.54 -4.74
CA ASP A 175 -4.05 25.28 -5.25
C ASP A 175 -3.25 26.05 -4.18
N ASN A 176 -3.94 26.69 -3.23
CA ASN A 176 -3.30 27.54 -2.22
C ASN A 176 -2.82 26.74 -1.00
N THR A 177 -3.41 25.58 -0.74
CA THR A 177 -3.20 24.83 0.52
C THR A 177 -2.61 23.44 0.32
N VAL A 178 -2.32 23.05 -0.92
CA VAL A 178 -1.91 21.71 -1.33
C VAL A 178 -0.71 21.16 -0.56
N TYR A 179 0.32 21.96 -0.28
CA TYR A 179 1.49 21.48 0.46
C TYR A 179 1.20 21.24 1.95
N LEU A 180 0.34 22.07 2.53
CA LEU A 180 -0.14 21.87 3.90
C LEU A 180 -1.00 20.60 3.97
N GLN A 181 -1.91 20.43 3.02
CA GLN A 181 -2.74 19.23 2.93
C GLN A 181 -1.92 17.97 2.66
N ALA A 182 -0.88 18.04 1.83
CA ALA A 182 0.07 16.97 1.58
C ALA A 182 0.81 16.56 2.86
N PHE A 183 1.29 17.53 3.63
CA PHE A 183 1.92 17.26 4.93
C PHE A 183 0.95 16.62 5.93
N VAL A 184 -0.28 17.14 6.04
CA VAL A 184 -1.34 16.57 6.89
C VAL A 184 -1.72 15.16 6.45
N THR A 185 -1.84 14.93 5.14
CA THR A 185 -2.14 13.60 4.57
C THR A 185 -1.06 12.58 4.91
N GLY A 186 0.21 12.99 4.81
CA GLY A 186 1.34 12.19 5.27
C GLY A 186 1.25 11.85 6.77
N SER A 187 0.89 12.82 7.62
CA SER A 187 0.79 12.60 9.07
C SER A 187 -0.41 11.72 9.47
N ILE A 188 -1.53 11.81 8.75
CA ILE A 188 -2.65 10.86 8.90
C ILE A 188 -2.18 9.44 8.53
N LEU A 189 -1.48 9.29 7.41
CA LEU A 189 -0.93 7.99 7.00
C LEU A 189 0.08 7.45 8.02
N HIS A 190 0.90 8.32 8.63
CA HIS A 190 1.78 7.95 9.74
C HIS A 190 1.01 7.33 10.90
N VAL A 191 -0.04 8.00 11.38
CA VAL A 191 -0.86 7.55 12.51
C VAL A 191 -1.60 6.24 12.21
N VAL A 192 -2.08 6.05 10.99
CA VAL A 192 -2.75 4.80 10.57
C VAL A 192 -1.76 3.63 10.54
N ILE A 193 -0.54 3.85 10.05
CA ILE A 193 0.50 2.81 9.98
C ILE A 193 1.08 2.51 11.37
N HIS A 194 1.32 3.53 12.18
CA HIS A 194 1.86 3.44 13.52
C HIS A 194 0.76 3.70 14.55
N GLN A 195 -0.01 2.67 14.89
CA GLN A 195 -1.03 2.78 15.93
C GLN A 195 -0.40 3.24 17.27
N PRO A 196 -1.00 4.19 18.00
CA PRO A 196 -0.57 4.54 19.34
C PRO A 196 -0.79 3.34 20.27
N HIS A 197 0.21 3.05 21.11
CA HIS A 197 0.33 2.00 22.14
C HIS A 197 -0.97 1.56 22.85
N GLY A 198 -1.89 0.90 22.16
CA GLY A 198 -2.88 0.03 22.80
C GLY A 198 -2.12 -1.15 23.36
N HIS A 199 -2.26 -1.40 24.66
CA HIS A 199 -1.56 -2.48 25.38
C HIS A 199 -1.42 -3.72 24.48
N HIS A 200 -0.17 -4.09 24.21
CA HIS A 200 0.19 -5.38 23.64
C HIS A 200 -0.19 -6.48 24.65
N ASP A 201 -1.47 -6.68 24.93
CA ASP A 201 -1.96 -8.03 25.20
C ASP A 201 -1.87 -8.73 23.85
N ALA A 202 -0.63 -9.12 23.55
CA ALA A 202 -0.24 -9.78 22.34
C ALA A 202 -1.19 -10.95 22.18
N ASP A 203 -2.03 -10.87 21.15
CA ASP A 203 -2.71 -12.01 20.57
C ASP A 203 -1.63 -12.91 19.95
N SER A 204 -0.82 -13.51 20.82
CA SER A 204 0.41 -14.25 20.52
C SER A 204 0.12 -15.48 19.66
N ASN A 205 -1.15 -15.93 19.69
CA ASN A 205 -1.67 -17.03 18.91
C ASN A 205 -2.42 -16.60 17.63
N GLY A 206 -2.50 -15.29 17.32
CA GLY A 206 -3.20 -14.79 16.13
C GLY A 206 -4.68 -15.16 16.08
N ARG A 207 -5.34 -15.30 17.23
CA ARG A 207 -6.72 -15.83 17.33
C ARG A 207 -7.74 -14.93 16.67
N PHE A 208 -7.44 -13.63 16.57
CA PHE A 208 -8.38 -12.63 16.08
C PHE A 208 -8.00 -12.00 14.72
N GLU A 209 -7.05 -12.58 13.97
CA GLU A 209 -6.69 -12.06 12.62
C GLU A 209 -7.85 -12.15 11.63
N TYR A 210 -8.70 -13.17 11.77
CA TYR A 210 -9.87 -13.34 10.90
C TYR A 210 -10.88 -12.19 11.05
N GLN A 211 -11.12 -11.74 12.29
CA GLN A 211 -11.99 -10.62 12.60
C GLN A 211 -11.42 -9.31 12.03
N ALA A 212 -10.11 -9.08 12.17
CA ALA A 212 -9.41 -7.98 11.50
C ALA A 212 -9.64 -8.02 9.99
N GLY A 213 -9.49 -9.20 9.38
CA GLY A 213 -9.75 -9.41 7.96
C GLY A 213 -11.19 -9.09 7.55
N ILE A 214 -12.20 -9.50 8.34
CA ILE A 214 -13.61 -9.16 8.08
C ILE A 214 -13.80 -7.64 8.08
N GLY A 215 -13.27 -6.96 9.10
CA GLY A 215 -13.33 -5.50 9.18
C GLY A 215 -12.68 -4.83 7.96
N SER A 216 -11.54 -5.35 7.53
CA SER A 216 -10.87 -4.87 6.32
C SER A 216 -11.70 -5.06 5.05
N LEU A 217 -12.40 -6.19 4.88
CA LEU A 217 -13.30 -6.37 3.74
C LEU A 217 -14.45 -5.37 3.75
N ILE A 218 -15.05 -5.11 4.92
CA ILE A 218 -16.08 -4.07 5.06
C ILE A 218 -15.49 -2.70 4.69
N GLY A 219 -14.25 -2.42 5.09
CA GLY A 219 -13.53 -1.21 4.71
C GLY A 219 -13.31 -1.08 3.19
N ILE A 220 -12.93 -2.16 2.52
CA ILE A 220 -12.81 -2.20 1.04
C ILE A 220 -14.16 -1.99 0.38
N SER A 221 -15.22 -2.67 0.85
CA SER A 221 -16.57 -2.49 0.31
C SER A 221 -17.04 -1.05 0.45
N LEU A 222 -16.74 -0.41 1.58
CA LEU A 222 -17.02 1.01 1.80
C LEU A 222 -16.24 1.89 0.82
N LEU A 223 -14.95 1.66 0.65
CA LEU A 223 -14.12 2.39 -0.31
C LEU A 223 -14.65 2.27 -1.73
N PHE A 224 -14.98 1.06 -2.15
CA PHE A 224 -15.55 0.81 -3.48
C PHE A 224 -16.89 1.55 -3.65
N LEU A 225 -17.74 1.54 -2.63
CA LEU A 225 -19.00 2.28 -2.64
C LEU A 225 -18.76 3.80 -2.73
N LEU A 226 -17.79 4.33 -1.98
CA LEU A 226 -17.41 5.75 -2.05
C LEU A 226 -16.89 6.14 -3.45
N LEU A 227 -16.03 5.31 -4.05
CA LEU A 227 -15.52 5.54 -5.41
C LEU A 227 -16.64 5.52 -6.47
N LEU A 228 -17.64 4.63 -6.31
CA LEU A 228 -18.82 4.61 -7.18
C LEU A 228 -19.74 5.82 -7.00
N MET A 229 -19.73 6.46 -5.84
CA MET A 229 -20.55 7.63 -5.55
C MET A 229 -19.92 8.93 -6.06
N ASP A 230 -18.60 9.02 -6.04
CA ASP A 230 -17.84 10.21 -6.42
C ASP A 230 -17.87 10.45 -7.95
N SER A 231 -17.81 9.36 -8.74
CA SER A 231 -17.85 9.40 -10.21
C SER A 231 -19.15 9.94 -10.83
N GLY A 232 -20.19 10.15 -10.03
CA GLY A 232 -21.48 10.65 -10.49
C GLY A 232 -21.61 12.18 -10.60
N ALA A 233 -20.60 12.96 -10.19
CA ALA A 233 -20.78 14.40 -9.91
C ALA A 233 -20.01 15.36 -10.82
N HIS A 234 -18.93 14.93 -11.47
CA HIS A 234 -18.09 15.80 -12.28
C HIS A 234 -17.83 15.20 -13.66
N GLN A 235 -18.36 15.84 -14.69
CA GLN A 235 -18.13 15.54 -16.11
C GLN A 235 -16.70 15.93 -16.58
N HIS A 236 -15.78 16.10 -15.64
CA HIS A 236 -14.38 16.42 -15.86
C HIS A 236 -13.52 15.22 -15.46
N GLN A 237 -13.22 14.38 -16.45
CA GLN A 237 -11.97 13.60 -16.55
C GLN A 237 -11.55 12.77 -15.32
N ASP A 238 -12.37 11.79 -14.94
CA ASP A 238 -12.05 10.77 -13.93
C ASP A 238 -11.09 9.69 -14.50
N HIS A 239 -9.92 10.10 -15.01
CA HIS A 239 -9.01 9.23 -15.77
C HIS A 239 -8.39 8.11 -14.91
N GLY A 240 -8.15 8.35 -13.61
CA GLY A 240 -7.40 7.42 -12.76
C GLY A 240 -8.17 6.17 -12.31
N SER A 241 -9.46 6.33 -11.97
CA SER A 241 -10.28 5.23 -11.46
C SER A 241 -10.68 4.24 -12.56
N GLU A 242 -11.04 4.74 -13.74
CA GLU A 242 -11.33 3.94 -14.92
C GLU A 242 -10.08 3.19 -15.41
N GLN A 243 -8.93 3.85 -15.45
CA GLN A 243 -7.66 3.24 -15.86
C GLN A 243 -7.27 2.09 -14.91
N LEU A 244 -7.43 2.27 -13.60
CA LEU A 244 -7.18 1.21 -12.62
C LEU A 244 -8.10 0.00 -12.83
N MET A 245 -9.39 0.22 -13.13
CA MET A 245 -10.33 -0.87 -13.43
C MET A 245 -9.94 -1.62 -14.70
N GLN A 246 -9.56 -0.89 -15.76
CA GLN A 246 -9.08 -1.49 -17.01
C GLN A 246 -7.84 -2.36 -16.78
N TRP A 247 -6.86 -1.87 -16.01
CA TRP A 247 -5.68 -2.64 -15.65
C TRP A 247 -6.03 -3.91 -14.86
N LEU A 248 -6.96 -3.82 -13.90
CA LEU A 248 -7.42 -4.98 -13.14
C LEU A 248 -8.05 -6.04 -14.03
N LEU A 249 -8.90 -5.66 -14.99
CA LEU A 249 -9.55 -6.58 -15.93
C LEU A 249 -8.53 -7.30 -16.84
N VAL A 250 -7.53 -6.57 -17.35
CA VAL A 250 -6.48 -7.12 -18.22
C VAL A 250 -5.52 -8.04 -17.44
N LEU A 251 -5.15 -7.65 -16.22
CA LEU A 251 -4.20 -8.40 -15.40
C LEU A 251 -4.81 -9.67 -14.78
N ALA A 252 -6.10 -9.65 -14.43
CA ALA A 252 -6.74 -10.73 -13.68
C ALA A 252 -6.58 -12.14 -14.28
N PRO A 253 -6.92 -12.39 -15.57
CA PRO A 253 -6.78 -13.73 -16.15
C PRO A 253 -5.32 -14.20 -16.17
N VAL A 254 -4.39 -13.28 -16.44
CA VAL A 254 -2.96 -13.58 -16.52
C VAL A 254 -2.37 -13.88 -15.14
N LEU A 255 -2.81 -13.18 -14.09
CA LEU A 255 -2.41 -13.46 -12.70
C LEU A 255 -2.92 -14.83 -12.22
N LEU A 256 -4.15 -15.20 -12.56
CA LEU A 256 -4.67 -16.54 -12.25
C LEU A 256 -3.88 -17.64 -12.96
N LEU A 257 -3.53 -17.41 -14.24
CA LEU A 257 -2.69 -18.31 -15.02
C LEU A 257 -1.30 -18.44 -14.36
N ALA A 258 -0.71 -17.32 -13.92
CA ALA A 258 0.56 -17.31 -13.20
C ALA A 258 0.50 -18.15 -11.90
N TYR A 259 -0.59 -18.08 -11.13
CA TYR A 259 -0.79 -18.92 -9.94
C TYR A 259 -1.00 -20.40 -10.28
N ALA A 260 -1.72 -20.71 -11.35
CA ALA A 260 -1.88 -22.07 -11.83
C ALA A 260 -0.53 -22.68 -12.23
N LEU A 261 0.33 -21.93 -12.92
CA LEU A 261 1.66 -22.39 -13.30
C LEU A 261 2.62 -22.51 -12.14
N ALA A 262 2.53 -21.63 -11.14
CA ALA A 262 3.26 -21.82 -9.89
C ALA A 262 2.88 -23.15 -9.22
N SER A 263 1.60 -23.54 -9.28
CA SER A 263 1.12 -24.83 -8.79
C SER A 263 1.68 -26.00 -9.59
N ILE A 264 1.63 -25.94 -10.93
CA ILE A 264 2.18 -26.98 -11.82
C ILE A 264 3.68 -27.14 -11.60
N ARG A 265 4.44 -26.04 -11.57
CA ARG A 265 5.88 -26.04 -11.28
C ARG A 265 6.20 -26.72 -9.96
N PHE A 266 5.41 -26.45 -8.93
CA PHE A 266 5.56 -27.08 -7.63
C PHE A 266 5.27 -28.59 -7.69
N ALA A 267 4.22 -29.01 -8.40
CA ALA A 267 3.89 -30.42 -8.61
C ALA A 267 5.01 -31.18 -9.35
N LEU A 268 5.74 -30.51 -10.24
CA LEU A 268 6.91 -31.05 -10.94
C LEU A 268 8.19 -31.10 -10.08
N GLY A 269 8.12 -30.75 -8.79
CA GLY A 269 9.24 -30.83 -7.85
C GLY A 269 10.23 -29.66 -7.91
N VAL A 270 9.97 -28.65 -8.76
CA VAL A 270 10.79 -27.45 -8.84
C VAL A 270 10.38 -26.49 -7.72
N THR A 271 10.91 -26.75 -6.52
CA THR A 271 10.58 -26.01 -5.30
C THR A 271 11.69 -25.03 -4.92
N PRO A 272 11.38 -23.96 -4.15
CA PRO A 272 12.38 -23.00 -3.72
C PRO A 272 13.46 -23.53 -2.79
N SER A 273 13.25 -24.71 -2.21
CA SER A 273 14.22 -25.44 -1.40
C SER A 273 15.19 -26.32 -2.22
N SER A 274 15.17 -26.22 -3.55
CA SER A 274 16.09 -26.99 -4.40
C SER A 274 17.57 -26.72 -4.05
N ALA A 275 18.39 -27.77 -3.96
CA ALA A 275 19.78 -27.67 -3.49
C ALA A 275 20.72 -26.92 -4.45
N GLY A 276 20.41 -26.89 -5.75
CA GLY A 276 21.26 -26.28 -6.77
C GLY A 276 21.16 -24.75 -6.80
N LEU A 277 22.29 -24.07 -6.65
CA LEU A 277 22.35 -22.59 -6.65
C LEU A 277 21.84 -21.97 -7.96
N LYS A 278 22.09 -22.63 -9.10
CA LYS A 278 21.52 -22.25 -10.42
C LYS A 278 20.00 -22.22 -10.40
N VAL A 279 19.40 -23.27 -9.83
CA VAL A 279 17.94 -23.43 -9.77
C VAL A 279 17.34 -22.42 -8.80
N GLN A 280 18.01 -22.14 -7.67
CA GLN A 280 17.58 -21.11 -6.72
C GLN A 280 17.55 -19.72 -7.37
N TRP A 281 18.59 -19.34 -8.12
CA TRP A 281 18.59 -18.07 -8.84
C TRP A 281 17.60 -18.05 -9.98
N LEU A 282 17.46 -19.12 -10.76
CA LEU A 282 16.46 -19.17 -11.82
C LEU A 282 15.05 -18.99 -11.27
N GLN A 283 14.72 -19.65 -10.16
CA GLN A 283 13.43 -19.47 -9.50
C GLN A 283 13.27 -18.06 -8.92
N ARG A 284 14.33 -17.50 -8.34
CA ARG A 284 14.30 -16.15 -7.75
C ARG A 284 14.21 -15.06 -8.80
N LEU A 285 14.89 -15.19 -9.93
CA LEU A 285 14.98 -14.18 -10.99
C LEU A 285 13.81 -14.29 -11.97
N ALA A 286 13.63 -15.46 -12.57
CA ALA A 286 12.63 -15.66 -13.59
C ALA A 286 11.25 -15.84 -12.98
N GLY A 287 11.15 -16.69 -11.95
CA GLY A 287 9.88 -17.16 -11.37
C GLY A 287 8.85 -17.34 -12.48
N PRO A 288 8.86 -18.44 -13.25
CA PRO A 288 8.26 -18.55 -14.58
C PRO A 288 6.81 -18.03 -14.68
N GLU A 289 6.07 -18.04 -13.57
CA GLU A 289 4.82 -17.32 -13.38
C GLU A 289 4.83 -15.83 -13.80
N ALA A 290 5.89 -15.07 -13.55
CA ALA A 290 6.05 -13.65 -13.90
C ALA A 290 6.41 -13.42 -15.37
N LEU A 291 7.16 -14.34 -16.01
CA LEU A 291 7.53 -14.25 -17.43
C LEU A 291 6.32 -14.28 -18.35
N ILE A 292 5.27 -15.01 -17.94
CA ILE A 292 4.03 -15.09 -18.71
C ILE A 292 3.26 -13.78 -18.66
N ILE A 293 3.37 -13.04 -17.57
CA ILE A 293 2.75 -11.73 -17.50
C ILE A 293 3.41 -10.80 -18.53
N SER A 294 4.74 -10.79 -18.59
CA SER A 294 5.47 -10.03 -19.62
C SER A 294 5.16 -10.51 -21.03
N LEU A 295 5.10 -11.82 -21.28
CA LEU A 295 4.82 -12.38 -22.61
C LEU A 295 3.41 -12.04 -23.10
N LEU A 296 2.41 -12.20 -22.23
CA LEU A 296 1.00 -12.02 -22.61
C LEU A 296 0.63 -10.54 -22.74
N LEU A 297 1.17 -9.68 -21.88
CA LEU A 297 0.74 -8.29 -21.76
C LEU A 297 1.72 -7.25 -22.31
N LEU A 298 3.04 -7.47 -22.22
CA LEU A 298 4.03 -6.57 -22.83
C LEU A 298 4.40 -7.00 -24.25
N GLY A 299 4.39 -8.30 -24.51
CA GLY A 299 4.70 -8.89 -25.81
C GLY A 299 5.97 -9.74 -25.82
N THR A 300 6.21 -10.38 -26.97
CA THR A 300 7.32 -11.33 -27.15
C THR A 300 8.68 -10.66 -27.01
N THR A 301 8.85 -9.45 -27.53
CA THR A 301 10.12 -8.70 -27.47
C THR A 301 10.54 -8.40 -26.02
N PHE A 302 9.63 -7.88 -25.19
CA PHE A 302 9.89 -7.63 -23.77
C PHE A 302 10.21 -8.93 -23.02
N ALA A 303 9.45 -10.00 -23.27
CA ALA A 303 9.68 -11.29 -22.63
C ALA A 303 11.04 -11.90 -23.01
N LEU A 304 11.46 -11.82 -24.27
CA LEU A 304 12.76 -12.31 -24.73
C LEU A 304 13.92 -11.52 -24.11
N TRP A 305 13.80 -10.18 -24.08
CA TRP A 305 14.79 -9.33 -23.40
C TRP A 305 14.88 -9.62 -21.91
N GLN A 306 13.74 -9.83 -21.24
CA GLN A 306 13.71 -10.21 -19.84
C GLN A 306 14.40 -11.56 -19.63
N ILE A 307 14.07 -12.60 -20.42
CA ILE A 307 14.69 -13.93 -20.32
C ILE A 307 16.21 -13.82 -20.52
N PHE A 308 16.65 -13.14 -21.57
CA PHE A 308 18.06 -12.96 -21.87
C PHE A 308 18.81 -12.26 -20.73
N GLY A 309 18.28 -11.13 -20.24
CA GLY A 309 18.88 -10.38 -19.14
C GLY A 309 18.94 -11.17 -17.83
N LEU A 310 17.86 -11.88 -17.47
CA LEU A 310 17.81 -12.71 -16.26
C LEU A 310 18.77 -13.91 -16.35
N LEU A 311 18.97 -14.50 -17.53
CA LEU A 311 19.95 -15.56 -17.72
C LEU A 311 21.39 -15.07 -17.50
N LEU A 312 21.75 -13.90 -18.04
CA LEU A 312 23.08 -13.32 -17.82
C LEU A 312 23.31 -12.91 -16.36
N LEU A 313 22.35 -12.23 -15.74
CA LEU A 313 22.41 -11.87 -14.32
C LEU A 313 22.50 -13.12 -13.44
N GLY A 314 21.66 -14.14 -13.72
CA GLY A 314 21.66 -15.42 -13.01
C GLY A 314 22.97 -16.19 -13.18
N ALA A 315 23.58 -16.17 -14.36
CA ALA A 315 24.88 -16.78 -14.60
C ALA A 315 25.98 -16.09 -13.78
N LEU A 316 26.00 -14.76 -13.73
CA LEU A 316 26.98 -13.99 -12.94
C LEU A 316 26.82 -14.23 -11.43
N LEU A 317 25.57 -14.21 -10.94
CA LEU A 317 25.23 -14.50 -9.54
C LEU A 317 25.58 -15.93 -9.16
N THR A 318 25.40 -16.88 -10.09
CA THR A 318 25.77 -18.27 -9.88
C THR A 318 27.28 -18.45 -9.87
N TRP A 319 27.98 -17.85 -10.83
CA TRP A 319 29.42 -17.96 -10.97
C TRP A 319 30.15 -17.38 -9.75
N SER A 320 29.66 -16.27 -9.21
CA SER A 320 30.14 -15.67 -7.97
C SER A 320 29.76 -16.43 -6.70
N LYS A 321 29.05 -17.57 -6.81
CA LYS A 321 28.57 -18.40 -5.69
C LYS A 321 27.71 -17.63 -4.67
N GLN A 322 27.13 -16.50 -5.07
CA GLN A 322 26.26 -15.71 -4.22
C GLN A 322 24.96 -16.47 -3.96
N ARG A 323 24.53 -16.56 -2.70
CA ARG A 323 23.22 -17.15 -2.37
C ARG A 323 22.13 -16.08 -2.32
N PRO A 324 20.90 -16.39 -2.75
CA PRO A 324 19.75 -15.50 -2.54
C PRO A 324 19.40 -15.44 -1.05
N VAL A 325 19.11 -14.23 -0.55
CA VAL A 325 18.70 -14.02 0.84
C VAL A 325 17.19 -14.25 0.99
N ASP A 326 16.80 -15.09 1.96
CA ASP A 326 15.45 -15.57 2.25
C ASP A 326 14.68 -16.17 1.06
N PRO A 327 14.87 -17.47 0.76
CA PRO A 327 14.02 -18.14 -0.21
C PRO A 327 12.58 -18.22 0.34
N HIS A 328 12.29 -19.11 1.30
CA HIS A 328 10.94 -19.35 1.80
C HIS A 328 11.02 -20.00 3.19
N LEU A 329 10.38 -19.42 4.20
CA LEU A 329 10.22 -20.05 5.52
C LEU A 329 8.86 -20.76 5.50
N ASN A 330 8.89 -22.09 5.44
CA ASN A 330 7.75 -23.02 5.39
C ASN A 330 6.99 -23.06 4.05
N VAL A 331 7.34 -24.05 3.22
CA VAL A 331 6.66 -24.32 1.95
C VAL A 331 5.57 -25.38 2.19
N PRO A 332 4.34 -25.20 1.68
CA PRO A 332 3.27 -26.19 1.86
C PRO A 332 3.56 -27.51 1.14
N HIS A 333 2.88 -28.58 1.53
CA HIS A 333 3.03 -29.91 0.91
C HIS A 333 2.23 -30.07 -0.40
N SER A 334 1.13 -29.34 -0.57
CA SER A 334 0.25 -29.44 -1.74
C SER A 334 0.57 -28.36 -2.79
N ALA A 335 0.60 -28.77 -4.06
CA ALA A 335 0.80 -27.89 -5.21
C ALA A 335 -0.27 -26.80 -5.33
N LEU A 336 -1.54 -27.14 -5.09
CA LEU A 336 -2.64 -26.17 -5.16
C LEU A 336 -2.53 -25.15 -4.04
N THR A 337 -2.21 -25.60 -2.81
CA THR A 337 -1.97 -24.71 -1.68
C THR A 337 -0.74 -23.83 -1.91
N PHE A 338 0.28 -24.34 -2.62
CA PHE A 338 1.44 -23.55 -3.01
C PHE A 338 1.03 -22.37 -3.90
N GLY A 339 0.36 -22.58 -5.04
CA GLY A 339 0.01 -21.50 -5.95
C GLY A 339 -1.11 -20.60 -5.44
N PHE A 340 -2.26 -21.16 -5.03
CA PHE A 340 -3.47 -20.39 -4.75
C PHE A 340 -3.61 -19.88 -3.31
N ALA A 341 -2.75 -20.31 -2.38
CA ALA A 341 -2.71 -19.76 -1.03
C ALA A 341 -1.36 -19.14 -0.72
N HIS A 342 -0.27 -19.92 -0.77
CA HIS A 342 1.03 -19.43 -0.35
C HIS A 342 1.61 -18.34 -1.29
N ILE A 343 1.54 -18.52 -2.61
CA ILE A 343 2.00 -17.48 -3.56
C ILE A 343 1.04 -16.29 -3.59
N VAL A 344 -0.28 -16.51 -3.54
CA VAL A 344 -1.28 -15.42 -3.41
C VAL A 344 -1.00 -14.58 -2.16
N ASP A 345 -0.92 -15.19 -0.98
CA ASP A 345 -0.66 -14.49 0.28
C ASP A 345 0.63 -13.66 0.24
N ARG A 346 1.63 -14.12 -0.53
CA ARG A 346 2.92 -13.43 -0.67
C ARG A 346 2.87 -12.31 -1.71
N SER A 347 2.14 -12.49 -2.80
CA SER A 347 2.16 -11.58 -3.95
C SER A 347 1.04 -10.54 -3.93
N ALA A 348 -0.13 -10.86 -3.39
CA ALA A 348 -1.28 -9.96 -3.31
C ALA A 348 -0.94 -8.55 -2.76
N PRO A 349 -0.22 -8.38 -1.63
CA PRO A 349 0.12 -7.04 -1.17
C PRO A 349 1.02 -6.28 -2.15
N TRP A 350 1.91 -6.99 -2.86
CA TRP A 350 2.77 -6.37 -3.87
C TRP A 350 2.00 -6.02 -5.14
N VAL A 351 1.08 -6.87 -5.60
CA VAL A 351 0.21 -6.59 -6.76
C VAL A 351 -0.61 -5.33 -6.50
N LEU A 352 -1.26 -5.24 -5.33
CA LEU A 352 -2.04 -4.05 -4.94
C LEU A 352 -1.17 -2.81 -4.82
N LEU A 353 0.01 -2.92 -4.18
CA LEU A 353 0.96 -1.81 -4.08
C LEU A 353 1.41 -1.34 -5.47
N SER A 354 1.73 -2.25 -6.38
CA SER A 354 2.16 -1.92 -7.74
C SER A 354 1.09 -1.15 -8.51
N LEU A 355 -0.18 -1.55 -8.39
CA LEU A 355 -1.30 -0.85 -9.02
C LEU A 355 -1.50 0.56 -8.44
N ILE A 356 -1.46 0.69 -7.12
CA ILE A 356 -1.57 2.00 -6.44
C ILE A 356 -0.40 2.91 -6.85
N LEU A 357 0.83 2.38 -6.83
CA LEU A 357 2.01 3.15 -7.21
C LEU A 357 1.99 3.55 -8.68
N ALA A 358 1.53 2.68 -9.57
CA ALA A 358 1.45 3.01 -10.98
C ALA A 358 0.40 4.09 -11.26
N ASN A 359 -0.76 4.02 -10.61
CA ASN A 359 -1.77 5.08 -10.69
C ASN A 359 -1.21 6.43 -10.19
N LEU A 360 -0.37 6.38 -9.14
CA LEU A 360 0.23 7.55 -8.54
C LEU A 360 1.36 8.17 -9.39
N ILE A 361 2.25 7.31 -9.89
CA ILE A 361 3.50 7.69 -10.55
C ILE A 361 3.28 7.91 -12.07
N GLY A 362 2.28 7.26 -12.65
CA GLY A 362 1.84 7.44 -14.04
C GLY A 362 0.98 8.67 -14.28
N HIS A 363 0.72 9.48 -13.24
CA HIS A 363 -0.11 10.68 -13.36
C HIS A 363 0.53 11.71 -14.31
N PRO A 364 -0.21 12.32 -15.26
CA PRO A 364 0.33 13.28 -16.23
C PRO A 364 1.07 14.46 -15.60
N SER A 365 0.65 14.89 -14.40
CA SER A 365 1.25 15.99 -13.63
C SER A 365 2.66 15.69 -13.10
N ILE A 366 3.14 14.46 -13.23
CA ILE A 366 4.50 14.06 -12.93
C ILE A 366 5.24 13.86 -14.28
N PRO A 367 5.81 14.93 -14.88
CA PRO A 367 6.48 14.86 -16.18
C PRO A 367 7.79 14.10 -16.06
N LEU A 368 7.73 12.78 -16.18
CA LEU A 368 8.88 11.89 -16.15
C LEU A 368 9.29 11.50 -17.55
N GLU A 369 9.54 12.48 -18.41
CA GLU A 369 10.02 12.21 -19.77
C GLU A 369 11.45 11.65 -19.76
N ASN A 370 12.28 12.07 -18.81
CA ASN A 370 13.68 11.68 -18.76
C ASN A 370 13.84 10.25 -18.19
N PRO A 371 14.34 9.28 -18.99
CA PRO A 371 14.51 7.91 -18.53
C PRO A 371 15.46 7.77 -17.34
N ALA A 372 16.47 8.64 -17.20
CA ALA A 372 17.39 8.59 -16.07
C ALA A 372 16.67 8.89 -14.74
N ILE A 373 15.69 9.80 -14.75
CA ILE A 373 14.87 10.11 -13.56
C ILE A 373 13.95 8.94 -13.25
N GLN A 374 13.32 8.35 -14.27
CA GLN A 374 12.52 7.12 -14.11
C GLN A 374 13.32 6.00 -13.43
N LEU A 375 14.55 5.74 -13.90
CA LEU A 375 15.45 4.74 -13.31
C LEU A 375 15.86 5.09 -11.88
N ALA A 376 16.10 6.37 -11.57
CA ALA A 376 16.44 6.83 -10.22
C ALA A 376 15.26 6.60 -9.24
N ILE A 377 14.04 6.93 -9.64
CA ILE A 377 12.82 6.70 -8.86
C ILE A 377 12.64 5.20 -8.60
N LEU A 378 12.75 4.36 -9.63
CA LEU A 378 12.62 2.91 -9.49
C LEU A 378 13.74 2.32 -8.62
N THR A 379 14.96 2.84 -8.71
CA THR A 379 16.06 2.44 -7.82
C THR A 379 15.72 2.76 -6.36
N LEU A 380 15.28 4.00 -6.08
CA LEU A 380 14.89 4.42 -4.73
C LEU A 380 13.74 3.56 -4.18
N LEU A 381 12.79 3.18 -5.05
CA LEU A 381 11.67 2.31 -4.73
C LEU A 381 12.13 0.88 -4.38
N LEU A 382 13.02 0.29 -5.18
CA LEU A 382 13.46 -1.10 -5.04
C LEU A 382 14.40 -1.34 -3.86
N LEU A 383 15.22 -0.36 -3.48
CA LEU A 383 16.20 -0.52 -2.41
C LEU A 383 15.60 -0.95 -1.05
N PRO A 384 14.59 -0.25 -0.49
CA PRO A 384 13.99 -0.60 0.80
C PRO A 384 13.04 -1.80 0.74
N MET A 385 12.51 -2.11 -0.45
CA MET A 385 11.39 -3.04 -0.64
C MET A 385 11.80 -4.30 -1.41
N ARG A 386 11.52 -5.50 -0.86
CA ARG A 386 11.73 -6.76 -1.60
C ARG A 386 10.54 -7.10 -2.49
N PHE A 387 10.48 -6.45 -3.64
CA PHE A 387 9.52 -6.83 -4.68
C PHE A 387 9.62 -8.33 -4.98
N CYS A 388 8.47 -8.99 -5.01
CA CYS A 388 8.36 -10.31 -5.60
C CYS A 388 8.26 -10.19 -7.13
N ASN A 389 8.65 -11.23 -7.87
CA ASN A 389 8.67 -11.18 -9.33
C ASN A 389 7.30 -10.84 -9.92
N LEU A 390 6.23 -11.39 -9.34
CA LEU A 390 4.86 -11.10 -9.76
C LEU A 390 4.50 -9.63 -9.59
N GLY A 391 4.81 -9.05 -8.42
CA GLY A 391 4.57 -7.63 -8.14
C GLY A 391 5.40 -6.71 -9.02
N ALA A 392 6.66 -7.07 -9.30
CA ALA A 392 7.53 -6.34 -10.22
C ALA A 392 7.01 -6.38 -11.66
N ALA A 393 6.50 -7.54 -12.12
CA ALA A 393 5.90 -7.67 -13.44
C ALA A 393 4.61 -6.82 -13.57
N VAL A 394 3.75 -6.83 -12.56
CA VAL A 394 2.56 -5.96 -12.52
C VAL A 394 2.95 -4.48 -12.55
N LEU A 395 3.96 -4.08 -11.78
CA LEU A 395 4.46 -2.70 -11.81
C LEU A 395 5.01 -2.35 -13.20
N ALA A 396 5.79 -3.24 -13.82
CA ALA A 396 6.35 -3.04 -15.15
C ALA A 396 5.27 -2.78 -16.20
N ILE A 397 4.21 -3.58 -16.19
CA ILE A 397 3.07 -3.44 -17.13
C ILE A 397 2.32 -2.15 -16.90
N SER A 398 2.05 -1.83 -15.63
CA SER A 398 1.30 -0.62 -15.30
C SER A 398 2.10 0.64 -15.70
N LEU A 399 3.42 0.63 -15.52
CA LEU A 399 4.31 1.71 -15.98
C LEU A 399 4.36 1.78 -17.52
N ALA A 400 4.42 0.64 -18.20
CA ALA A 400 4.41 0.57 -19.66
C ALA A 400 3.11 1.17 -20.24
N PHE A 401 1.95 0.81 -19.67
CA PHE A 401 0.65 1.39 -20.03
C PHE A 401 0.54 2.88 -19.69
N SER A 402 1.30 3.35 -18.70
CA SER A 402 1.41 4.77 -18.36
C SER A 402 2.43 5.54 -19.21
N GLY A 403 2.96 4.94 -20.28
CA GLY A 403 3.89 5.60 -21.20
C GLY A 403 5.33 5.75 -20.70
N TRP A 404 5.74 4.99 -19.67
CA TRP A 404 7.13 5.01 -19.22
C TRP A 404 8.08 4.41 -20.25
N SER A 405 9.35 4.80 -20.19
CA SER A 405 10.35 4.37 -21.18
C SER A 405 10.59 2.85 -21.12
N ASN A 406 10.93 2.27 -22.28
CA ASN A 406 11.31 0.85 -22.40
C ASN A 406 12.44 0.47 -21.43
N MET A 407 13.38 1.39 -21.19
CA MET A 407 14.45 1.22 -20.20
C MET A 407 13.90 1.03 -18.79
N ALA A 408 12.92 1.83 -18.38
CA ALA A 408 12.34 1.73 -17.04
C ALA A 408 11.56 0.42 -16.85
N VAL A 409 10.79 0.01 -17.86
CA VAL A 409 10.03 -1.25 -17.86
C VAL A 409 10.96 -2.46 -17.78
N ILE A 410 12.01 -2.52 -18.59
CA ILE A 410 12.99 -3.63 -18.50
C ILE A 410 13.82 -3.53 -17.22
N PHE A 411 14.17 -2.33 -16.76
CA PHE A 411 14.91 -2.14 -15.51
C PHE A 411 14.16 -2.77 -14.33
N ILE A 412 12.85 -2.50 -14.17
CA ILE A 412 12.10 -3.08 -13.06
C ILE A 412 12.03 -4.62 -13.16
N LEU A 413 11.84 -5.16 -14.37
CA LEU A 413 11.78 -6.60 -14.62
C LEU A 413 13.11 -7.32 -14.32
N LEU A 414 14.25 -6.65 -14.53
CA LEU A 414 15.59 -7.22 -14.32
C LEU A 414 16.17 -6.92 -12.93
N ALA A 415 15.90 -5.74 -12.38
CA ALA A 415 16.51 -5.26 -11.15
C ALA A 415 15.77 -5.73 -9.90
N ALA A 416 14.43 -5.73 -9.92
CA ALA A 416 13.62 -6.03 -8.73
C ALA A 416 14.00 -7.32 -7.96
N PRO A 417 14.35 -8.44 -8.62
CA PRO A 417 14.67 -9.68 -7.93
C PRO A 417 15.91 -9.61 -7.01
N TRP A 418 16.86 -8.71 -7.29
CA TRP A 418 18.17 -8.65 -6.63
C TRP A 418 18.56 -7.27 -6.07
N LEU A 419 18.03 -6.17 -6.61
CA LEU A 419 18.35 -4.80 -6.21
C LEU A 419 17.60 -4.37 -4.94
N ASN A 420 17.87 -5.05 -3.82
CA ASN A 420 17.37 -4.68 -2.50
C ASN A 420 18.50 -4.62 -1.48
N LEU A 421 18.35 -3.79 -0.45
CA LEU A 421 19.40 -3.53 0.55
C LEU A 421 19.95 -4.79 1.21
N GLN A 422 19.11 -5.79 1.52
CA GLN A 422 19.57 -7.00 2.18
C GLN A 422 20.40 -7.89 1.25
N GLN A 423 19.97 -8.07 0.00
CA GLN A 423 20.72 -8.82 -0.98
C GLN A 423 22.04 -8.11 -1.34
N LEU A 424 22.00 -6.80 -1.53
CA LEU A 424 23.19 -6.00 -1.82
C LEU A 424 24.21 -6.10 -0.68
N LYS A 425 23.79 -5.99 0.59
CA LYS A 425 24.66 -6.15 1.75
C LYS A 425 25.37 -7.52 1.80
N ALA A 426 24.72 -8.57 1.30
CA ALA A 426 25.30 -9.91 1.23
C ALA A 426 26.28 -10.11 0.07
N MET A 427 26.38 -9.17 -0.88
CA MET A 427 27.25 -9.22 -2.05
C MET A 427 28.57 -8.48 -1.83
N THR A 428 29.64 -8.93 -2.49
CA THR A 428 30.92 -8.20 -2.57
C THR A 428 30.78 -6.94 -3.42
N TRP A 429 31.62 -5.93 -3.16
CA TRP A 429 31.59 -4.67 -3.93
C TRP A 429 31.83 -4.90 -5.43
N GLY A 430 32.78 -5.78 -5.78
CA GLY A 430 33.05 -6.13 -7.18
C GLY A 430 31.84 -6.77 -7.89
N LEU A 431 31.10 -7.65 -7.22
CA LEU A 431 29.89 -8.24 -7.77
C LEU A 431 28.78 -7.19 -7.96
N ARG A 432 28.63 -6.24 -7.02
CA ARG A 432 27.67 -5.14 -7.17
C ARG A 432 27.98 -4.31 -8.41
N LEU A 433 29.24 -3.90 -8.58
CA LEU A 433 29.68 -3.14 -9.76
C LEU A 433 29.46 -3.92 -11.07
N ALA A 434 29.78 -5.22 -11.08
CA ALA A 434 29.59 -6.06 -12.25
C ALA A 434 28.10 -6.21 -12.61
N LEU A 435 27.22 -6.42 -11.63
CA LEU A 435 25.77 -6.49 -11.85
C LEU A 435 25.19 -5.16 -12.35
N THR A 436 25.62 -4.03 -11.77
CA THR A 436 25.16 -2.72 -12.23
C THR A 436 25.66 -2.38 -13.63
N ALA A 437 26.91 -2.75 -13.95
CA ALA A 437 27.47 -2.56 -15.30
C ALA A 437 26.76 -3.43 -16.33
N LEU A 438 26.48 -4.70 -16.00
CA LEU A 438 25.71 -5.61 -16.84
C LEU A 438 24.28 -5.11 -17.05
N LEU A 439 23.62 -4.64 -15.97
CA LEU A 439 22.28 -4.05 -16.07
C LEU A 439 22.30 -2.81 -16.98
N GLY A 440 23.27 -1.91 -16.82
CA GLY A 440 23.43 -0.75 -17.71
C GLY A 440 23.64 -1.16 -19.17
N ALA A 441 24.51 -2.15 -19.44
CA ALA A 441 24.75 -2.68 -20.77
C ALA A 441 23.49 -3.30 -21.42
N LEU A 442 22.64 -3.94 -20.63
CA LEU A 442 21.35 -4.49 -21.10
C LEU A 442 20.31 -3.40 -21.40
N LEU A 443 20.40 -2.24 -20.74
CA LEU A 443 19.45 -1.14 -20.91
C LEU A 443 19.84 -0.17 -22.02
N LEU A 444 21.13 0.05 -22.26
CA LEU A 444 21.63 1.00 -23.26
C LEU A 444 21.01 0.82 -24.67
N PRO A 445 20.87 -0.41 -25.22
CA PRO A 445 20.24 -0.59 -26.53
C PRO A 445 18.79 -0.11 -26.58
N LEU A 446 18.08 -0.17 -25.45
CA LEU A 446 16.66 0.22 -25.35
C LEU A 446 16.47 1.74 -25.43
N ALA A 447 17.53 2.54 -25.25
CA ALA A 447 17.47 3.99 -25.47
C ALA A 447 17.30 4.36 -26.94
N LEU A 448 17.63 3.43 -27.85
CA LEU A 448 17.58 3.62 -29.30
C LEU A 448 16.46 2.81 -29.97
N MET A 449 15.74 1.99 -29.20
CA MET A 449 14.72 1.08 -29.71
C MET A 449 13.34 1.44 -29.17
N GLU A 450 12.41 1.69 -30.06
CA GLU A 450 10.99 1.79 -29.75
C GLU A 450 10.36 0.39 -29.81
N ILE A 451 10.29 -0.27 -28.67
CA ILE A 451 9.55 -1.52 -28.52
C ILE A 451 8.08 -1.16 -28.29
N GLN A 452 7.22 -1.58 -29.23
CA GLN A 452 5.78 -1.43 -29.06
C GLN A 452 5.25 -2.50 -28.12
N ILE A 453 4.33 -2.09 -27.25
CA ILE A 453 3.56 -3.02 -26.42
C ILE A 453 2.60 -3.76 -27.33
N GLN A 454 2.62 -5.08 -27.26
CA GLN A 454 1.72 -5.93 -28.03
C GLN A 454 1.11 -6.98 -27.11
N GLU A 455 -0.16 -6.81 -26.78
CA GLU A 455 -0.95 -7.86 -26.14
C GLU A 455 -1.01 -9.06 -27.09
N THR A 456 -0.43 -10.18 -26.68
CA THR A 456 -0.35 -11.37 -27.54
C THR A 456 -1.62 -12.21 -27.49
N PHE A 457 -2.48 -11.95 -26.50
CA PHE A 457 -3.72 -12.68 -26.32
C PHE A 457 -4.83 -11.77 -25.80
N ASN A 458 -5.92 -11.67 -26.56
CA ASN A 458 -7.10 -10.92 -26.17
C ASN A 458 -8.12 -11.84 -25.49
N TRP A 459 -8.49 -11.51 -24.25
CA TRP A 459 -9.45 -12.27 -23.47
C TRP A 459 -10.86 -11.73 -23.71
N PRO A 460 -11.88 -12.60 -23.92
CA PRO A 460 -13.26 -12.15 -23.94
C PRO A 460 -13.64 -11.42 -22.64
N VAL A 461 -14.44 -10.36 -22.72
CA VAL A 461 -14.82 -9.50 -21.58
C VAL A 461 -15.36 -10.32 -20.40
N TRP A 462 -16.29 -11.25 -20.65
CA TRP A 462 -16.86 -12.13 -19.62
C TRP A 462 -15.80 -12.96 -18.87
N SER A 463 -14.71 -13.33 -19.56
CA SER A 463 -13.61 -14.09 -18.96
C SER A 463 -12.71 -13.21 -18.10
N GLN A 464 -12.53 -11.94 -18.47
CA GLN A 464 -11.81 -10.95 -17.67
C GLN A 464 -12.58 -10.64 -16.39
N GLU A 465 -13.89 -10.42 -16.49
CA GLU A 465 -14.77 -10.17 -15.34
C GLU A 465 -14.79 -11.36 -14.37
N LEU A 466 -14.95 -12.58 -14.90
CA LEU A 466 -14.92 -13.80 -14.09
C LEU A 466 -13.54 -14.01 -13.44
N ALA A 467 -12.46 -13.76 -14.18
CA ALA A 467 -11.11 -13.83 -13.63
C ALA A 467 -10.88 -12.80 -12.53
N LEU A 468 -11.37 -11.57 -12.71
CA LEU A 468 -11.28 -10.51 -11.71
C LEU A 468 -12.06 -10.88 -10.45
N LEU A 469 -13.27 -11.44 -10.59
CA LEU A 469 -14.05 -11.95 -9.46
C LEU A 469 -13.28 -13.03 -8.70
N LEU A 470 -12.73 -14.03 -9.39
CA LEU A 470 -11.96 -15.11 -8.77
C LEU A 470 -10.69 -14.58 -8.08
N LEU A 471 -9.98 -13.66 -8.72
CA LEU A 471 -8.79 -13.03 -8.15
C LEU A 471 -9.13 -12.21 -6.90
N ALA A 472 -10.22 -11.43 -6.96
CA ALA A 472 -10.73 -10.67 -5.82
C ALA A 472 -11.09 -11.58 -4.65
N LEU A 473 -11.74 -12.73 -4.91
CA LEU A 473 -12.03 -13.73 -3.88
C LEU A 473 -10.75 -14.34 -3.27
N LEU A 474 -9.73 -14.61 -4.08
CA LEU A 474 -8.43 -15.10 -3.58
C LEU A 474 -7.72 -14.07 -2.71
N PHE A 475 -7.72 -12.80 -3.12
CA PHE A 475 -7.10 -11.71 -2.36
C PHE A 475 -7.89 -11.43 -1.07
N ALA A 476 -9.22 -11.46 -1.14
CA ALA A 476 -10.10 -11.36 0.02
C ALA A 476 -9.86 -12.50 1.00
N ALA A 477 -9.74 -13.74 0.52
CA ALA A 477 -9.40 -14.90 1.36
C ALA A 477 -8.01 -14.76 2.01
N SER A 478 -7.01 -14.25 1.28
CA SER A 478 -5.69 -13.93 1.84
C SER A 478 -5.80 -12.87 2.94
N LEU A 479 -6.52 -11.78 2.69
CA LEU A 479 -6.72 -10.69 3.65
C LEU A 479 -7.49 -11.16 4.89
N LEU A 480 -8.50 -12.01 4.71
CA LEU A 480 -9.23 -12.66 5.80
C LEU A 480 -8.33 -13.53 6.66
N ARG A 481 -7.47 -14.35 6.06
CA ARG A 481 -6.56 -15.24 6.81
C ARG A 481 -5.48 -14.47 7.57
N LEU A 482 -4.99 -13.37 7.01
CA LEU A 482 -3.81 -12.68 7.52
C LEU A 482 -4.15 -11.46 8.38
N GLY A 483 -5.27 -10.79 8.14
CA GLY A 483 -5.50 -9.42 8.61
C GLY A 483 -4.64 -8.40 7.85
N PRO A 484 -5.03 -7.11 7.83
CA PRO A 484 -4.42 -6.09 6.96
C PRO A 484 -2.96 -5.79 7.34
N ARG A 485 -2.62 -5.81 8.63
CA ARG A 485 -1.26 -5.49 9.09
C ARG A 485 -0.26 -6.58 8.76
N LYS A 486 -0.60 -7.85 9.01
CA LYS A 486 0.26 -8.99 8.64
C LYS A 486 0.36 -9.13 7.12
N PHE A 487 -0.72 -8.80 6.40
CA PHE A 487 -0.74 -8.73 4.95
C PHE A 487 0.28 -7.70 4.43
N LEU A 488 0.25 -6.45 4.93
CA LEU A 488 1.18 -5.39 4.51
C LEU A 488 2.60 -5.55 5.07
N ARG A 489 2.78 -6.18 6.23
CA ARG A 489 4.13 -6.45 6.79
C ARG A 489 5.02 -7.24 5.85
N ARG A 490 4.43 -7.99 4.91
CA ARG A 490 5.17 -8.70 3.84
C ARG A 490 5.84 -7.77 2.83
N LEU A 491 5.46 -6.48 2.79
CA LEU A 491 6.10 -5.46 1.97
C LEU A 491 7.43 -4.97 2.55
N TRP A 492 7.56 -4.94 3.88
CA TRP A 492 8.68 -4.30 4.55
C TRP A 492 9.69 -5.27 5.18
N HIS A 493 10.94 -4.82 5.25
CA HIS A 493 11.99 -5.46 6.00
C HIS A 493 12.11 -4.92 7.42
N GLY A 494 11.69 -5.71 8.40
CA GLY A 494 12.01 -5.38 9.79
C GLY A 494 11.43 -6.35 10.81
N GLN A 495 12.31 -7.20 11.33
CA GLN A 495 12.18 -7.94 12.59
C GLN A 495 10.91 -8.78 12.73
N GLY A 496 11.02 -10.11 12.56
CA GLY A 496 10.24 -11.00 13.43
C GLY A 496 10.42 -10.51 14.87
N PRO A 497 9.37 -10.56 15.73
CA PRO A 497 9.48 -10.07 17.10
C PRO A 497 10.77 -10.63 17.69
N LYS A 498 11.67 -9.75 18.18
CA LYS A 498 12.80 -10.20 18.98
C LYS A 498 12.18 -11.02 20.10
N ALA A 499 12.43 -12.33 20.11
CA ALA A 499 12.06 -13.16 21.24
C ALA A 499 12.81 -12.55 22.43
N HIS A 500 12.08 -11.81 23.27
CA HIS A 500 12.59 -11.44 24.58
C HIS A 500 12.70 -12.75 25.35
N ALA A 501 13.87 -13.39 25.25
CA ALA A 501 14.26 -14.46 26.14
C ALA A 501 14.41 -13.83 27.52
N HIS A 502 13.30 -13.74 28.26
CA HIS A 502 13.34 -13.49 29.69
C HIS A 502 14.07 -14.67 30.31
N LYS A 503 15.38 -14.51 30.57
CA LYS A 503 16.10 -15.36 31.52
C LYS A 503 15.46 -15.11 32.88
N HIS A 504 14.54 -15.97 33.29
CA HIS A 504 14.15 -16.07 34.69
C HIS A 504 15.35 -16.59 35.47
N GLY A 505 16.13 -15.67 36.04
CA GLY A 505 17.13 -15.99 37.04
C GLY A 505 16.42 -16.38 38.33
N HIS A 506 16.13 -17.67 38.50
CA HIS A 506 15.80 -18.21 39.82
C HIS A 506 17.05 -18.14 40.69
N LYS A 507 17.17 -17.08 41.49
CA LYS A 507 18.08 -17.07 42.63
C LYS A 507 17.47 -17.95 43.71
N HIS A 508 17.97 -19.17 43.83
CA HIS A 508 17.83 -19.97 45.04
C HIS A 508 18.78 -19.38 46.09
N ASP A 509 18.21 -18.84 47.15
CA ASP A 509 18.94 -18.35 48.31
C ASP A 509 19.26 -19.55 49.20
N HIS A 510 20.52 -20.00 49.19
CA HIS A 510 21.04 -20.98 50.13
C HIS A 510 21.83 -20.24 51.21
N SER A 511 21.16 -20.03 52.35
CA SER A 511 21.79 -19.67 53.61
C SER A 511 22.51 -20.90 54.19
N HIS A 512 23.84 -20.86 54.19
CA HIS A 512 24.66 -21.65 55.11
C HIS A 512 25.67 -20.71 55.80
N GLY A 513 25.62 -20.72 57.12
CA GLY A 513 26.42 -19.87 57.98
C GLY A 513 27.80 -20.42 58.32
N HIS A 514 28.43 -19.65 59.21
CA HIS A 514 29.65 -19.88 59.99
C HIS A 514 30.98 -19.61 59.27
N HIS A 515 31.75 -18.69 59.84
CA HIS A 515 33.00 -19.05 60.51
C HIS A 515 33.39 -17.98 61.54
N HIS A 516 33.75 -18.49 62.73
CA HIS A 516 34.56 -17.97 63.84
C HIS A 516 34.89 -16.49 63.95
#